data_AF-A0A225WAJ1-F1
#
_entry.id   AF-A0A225WAJ1-F1
#
_cell.length_a   1.000
_cell.length_b   1.000
_cell.length_c   1.000
_cell.angle_alpha   90.00
_cell.angle_beta   90.00
_cell.angle_gamma   90.00
#
_symmetry.space_group_name_H-M   'P 1'
#
loop_
_entity.id
_entity.type
_entity.pdbx_description
1 polymer ?
#
loop_
_entity_poly.entity_id
_entity_poly.type
_entity_poly.pdbx_seq_one_letter_code
_entity_poly.pdbx_strand_id
1 'polypeptide(L)'
;MRSVPGKAANITRDFEDAHNKLWTYCFAESPRFPEKYFRRYRMCRSLFIRIMDSVVARDAHFHQLQDDLGKRVCLLYKSAR
;
A
#
# COMPACT_ATOMS: atom_id res chain seq x y z
N MET A 1 17.96 13.63 4.90
CA MET A 1 17.60 14.39 3.68
C MET A 1 17.17 15.80 4.10
N ARG A 2 17.85 16.86 3.65
CA ARG A 2 17.44 18.25 3.94
C ARG A 2 16.46 18.72 2.87
N SER A 3 15.35 19.34 3.28
CA SER A 3 14.36 19.94 2.37
C SER A 3 14.98 21.07 1.56
N VAL A 4 14.63 21.16 0.27
CA VAL A 4 15.12 22.21 -0.63
C VAL A 4 14.53 23.57 -0.22
N PRO A 5 15.35 24.64 -0.13
CA PRO A 5 14.86 25.99 0.19
C PRO A 5 13.79 26.46 -0.78
N GLY A 6 12.71 27.07 -0.29
CA GLY A 6 11.59 27.55 -1.11
C GLY A 6 10.49 26.51 -1.39
N LYS A 7 10.67 25.25 -0.97
CA LYS A 7 9.63 24.22 -1.04
C LYS A 7 8.77 24.28 0.22
N ALA A 8 7.44 24.29 0.05
CA ALA A 8 6.52 24.24 1.19
C ALA A 8 6.82 23.03 2.10
N ALA A 9 6.61 23.20 3.40
CA ALA A 9 6.80 22.13 4.38
C ALA A 9 5.98 20.90 3.97
N ASN A 10 6.56 19.72 4.13
CA ASN A 10 5.85 18.49 3.81
C ASN A 10 4.69 18.35 4.79
N ILE A 11 3.46 18.47 4.30
CA ILE A 11 2.27 18.22 5.12
C ILE A 11 2.28 16.77 5.55
N THR A 12 2.05 16.54 6.85
CA THR A 12 1.83 15.22 7.41
C THR A 12 0.54 14.66 6.82
N ARG A 13 0.70 13.82 5.80
CA ARG A 13 -0.37 12.99 5.30
C ARG A 13 -0.35 11.74 6.16
N ASP A 14 -1.37 11.56 6.99
CA ASP A 14 -1.54 10.34 7.77
C ASP A 14 -1.71 9.16 6.80
N PHE A 15 -0.57 8.56 6.45
CA PHE A 15 -0.48 7.49 5.47
C PHE A 15 -1.22 6.25 5.96
N GLU A 16 -1.20 6.00 7.26
CA GLU A 16 -1.86 4.85 7.85
C GLU A 16 -3.38 5.00 7.80
N ASP A 17 -3.92 6.15 8.18
CA ASP A 17 -5.36 6.42 8.06
C ASP A 17 -5.81 6.40 6.59
N ALA A 18 -5.02 6.99 5.69
CA ALA A 18 -5.30 6.93 4.25
C ALA A 18 -5.27 5.49 3.71
N HIS A 19 -4.31 4.67 4.15
CA HIS A 19 -4.21 3.25 3.79
C HIS A 19 -5.40 2.45 4.31
N ASN A 20 -5.76 2.63 5.59
CA ASN A 20 -6.88 1.93 6.22
C ASN A 20 -8.22 2.28 5.55
N LYS A 21 -8.42 3.55 5.19
CA LYS A 21 -9.59 3.99 4.42
C LYS A 21 -9.63 3.33 3.05
N LEU A 22 -8.51 3.32 2.33
CA LEU A 22 -8.40 2.67 1.02
C LEU A 22 -8.68 1.16 1.12
N TRP A 23 -8.12 0.50 2.13
CA TRP A 23 -8.39 -0.91 2.41
C TRP A 23 -9.87 -1.17 2.65
N THR A 24 -10.48 -0.39 3.53
CA THR A 24 -11.91 -0.51 3.86
C THR A 24 -12.81 -0.33 2.63
N TYR A 25 -12.45 0.60 1.75
CA TYR A 25 -13.27 0.90 0.57
C TYR A 25 -13.12 -0.10 -0.57
N CYS A 26 -11.95 -0.69 -0.72
CA CYS A 26 -11.61 -1.49 -1.91
C CYS A 26 -11.43 -2.99 -1.62
N PHE A 27 -10.97 -3.36 -0.42
CA PHE A 27 -10.42 -4.69 -0.13
C PHE A 27 -11.01 -5.39 1.11
N ALA A 28 -11.85 -4.70 1.90
CA ALA A 28 -12.61 -5.32 2.97
C ALA A 28 -13.55 -6.43 2.44
N GLU A 29 -14.01 -7.30 3.33
CA GLU A 29 -14.93 -8.40 3.01
C GLU A 29 -16.25 -7.88 2.42
N SER A 30 -16.78 -6.80 2.99
CA SER A 30 -17.87 -6.02 2.43
C SER A 30 -17.32 -4.66 1.97
N PRO A 31 -16.71 -4.56 0.78
CA PRO A 31 -16.14 -3.31 0.30
C PRO A 31 -17.23 -2.27 0.10
N ARG A 32 -16.97 -1.03 0.50
CA ARG A 32 -17.95 0.08 0.33
C ARG A 32 -18.33 0.28 -1.13
N PHE A 33 -17.42 -0.01 -2.06
CA PHE A 33 -17.69 0.08 -3.50
C PHE A 33 -17.84 -1.32 -4.10
N PRO A 34 -18.97 -1.65 -4.75
CA PRO A 34 -19.09 -2.91 -5.47
C PRO A 34 -18.23 -2.92 -6.74
N GLU A 35 -17.94 -4.12 -7.25
CA GLU A 35 -16.95 -4.38 -8.31
C GLU A 35 -17.16 -3.51 -9.57
N LYS A 36 -18.42 -3.17 -9.89
CA LYS A 36 -18.78 -2.29 -11.02
C LYS A 36 -18.17 -0.87 -10.96
N TYR A 37 -17.75 -0.39 -9.79
CA TYR A 37 -17.14 0.93 -9.61
C TYR A 37 -15.62 0.92 -9.77
N PHE A 38 -15.00 -0.26 -9.88
CA PHE A 38 -13.57 -0.41 -10.14
C PHE A 38 -13.30 -0.17 -11.64
N ARG A 39 -13.48 1.08 -12.09
CA ARG A 39 -13.18 1.51 -13.48
C ARG A 39 -11.75 2.03 -13.59
N ARG A 40 -11.00 1.47 -14.55
CA ARG A 40 -9.67 1.85 -15.08
C ARG A 40 -8.50 2.06 -14.09
N TYR A 41 -8.71 2.43 -12.82
CA TYR A 41 -7.65 2.84 -11.88
C TYR A 41 -7.76 2.22 -10.48
N ARG A 42 -8.80 1.44 -10.21
CA ARG A 42 -8.94 0.69 -8.95
C ARG A 42 -9.03 -0.79 -9.32
N MET A 43 -8.12 -1.63 -8.86
CA MET A 43 -8.16 -3.09 -9.09
C MET A 43 -9.22 -3.73 -8.20
N CYS A 44 -9.96 -4.70 -8.72
CA CYS A 44 -10.83 -5.53 -7.88
C CYS A 44 -9.99 -6.38 -6.92
N ARG A 45 -10.58 -6.73 -5.77
CA ARG A 45 -9.90 -7.47 -4.70
C ARG A 45 -9.31 -8.80 -5.16
N SER A 46 -10.05 -9.54 -5.98
CA SER A 46 -9.62 -10.84 -6.52
C SER A 46 -8.38 -10.73 -7.40
N LEU A 47 -8.32 -9.72 -8.27
CA LEU A 47 -7.14 -9.46 -9.10
C LEU A 47 -5.94 -9.04 -8.26
N PHE A 48 -6.15 -8.16 -7.27
CA PHE A 48 -5.10 -7.73 -6.37
C PHE A 48 -4.45 -8.91 -5.62
N ILE A 49 -5.27 -9.80 -5.06
CA ILE A 49 -4.79 -11.00 -4.35
C ILE A 49 -3.97 -11.89 -5.30
N ARG A 50 -4.47 -12.18 -6.50
CA ARG A 50 -3.75 -13.01 -7.48
C ARG A 50 -2.39 -12.43 -7.87
N ILE A 51 -2.31 -11.11 -8.05
CA ILE A 51 -1.05 -10.42 -8.34
C ILE A 51 -0.13 -10.50 -7.12
N MET A 52 -0.62 -10.17 -5.93
CA MET A 52 0.15 -10.22 -4.69
C MET A 52 0.72 -11.62 -4.45
N ASP A 53 -0.10 -12.67 -4.55
CA ASP A 53 0.31 -14.06 -4.39
C ASP A 53 1.37 -14.44 -5.42
N SER A 54 1.21 -14.01 -6.68
CA SER A 54 2.19 -14.27 -7.74
C SER A 54 3.52 -13.54 -7.51
N VAL A 55 3.47 -12.33 -6.96
CA VAL A 55 4.67 -11.54 -6.61
C VAL A 55 5.39 -12.20 -5.44
N VAL A 56 4.68 -12.53 -4.35
CA VAL A 56 5.26 -13.19 -3.18
C VAL A 56 5.84 -14.56 -3.53
N ALA A 57 5.16 -15.33 -4.40
CA ALA A 57 5.66 -16.62 -4.86
C ALA A 57 6.95 -16.52 -5.71
N ARG A 58 7.17 -15.40 -6.42
CA ARG A 58 8.33 -15.21 -7.31
C ARG A 58 9.46 -14.42 -6.67
N ASP A 59 9.15 -13.56 -5.70
CA ASP A 59 10.10 -12.65 -5.08
C ASP A 59 10.00 -12.75 -3.56
N ALA A 60 10.94 -13.51 -3.00
CA ALA A 60 11.12 -13.70 -1.56
C ALA A 60 11.59 -12.43 -0.83
N HIS A 61 11.68 -11.28 -1.50
CA HIS A 61 11.99 -10.00 -0.84
C HIS A 61 10.73 -9.20 -0.49
N PHE A 62 9.54 -9.62 -0.94
CA PHE A 62 8.27 -9.01 -0.56
C PHE A 62 7.79 -9.53 0.80
N HIS A 63 8.38 -9.00 1.88
CA HIS A 63 7.92 -9.21 3.25
C HIS A 63 7.41 -7.90 3.87
N GLN A 64 6.33 -7.99 4.63
CA GLN A 64 5.84 -6.89 5.46
C GLN A 64 6.79 -6.76 6.67
N LEU A 65 7.54 -5.65 6.73
CA LEU A 65 8.51 -5.41 7.80
C LEU A 65 7.84 -4.60 8.92
N GLN A 66 8.26 -4.88 10.16
CA GLN A 66 8.00 -3.96 11.26
C GLN A 66 9.04 -2.85 11.23
N ASP A 67 8.60 -1.61 11.35
CA ASP A 67 9.51 -0.51 11.66
C ASP A 67 10.01 -0.62 13.12
N ASP A 68 10.96 0.25 13.50
CA ASP A 68 11.53 0.28 14.85
C ASP A 68 10.49 0.59 15.95
N LEU A 69 9.28 0.98 15.57
CA LEU A 69 8.13 1.24 16.43
C LEU A 69 7.12 0.06 16.43
N GLY A 70 7.48 -1.07 15.80
CA GLY A 70 6.66 -2.28 15.72
C GLY A 70 5.53 -2.21 14.70
N LYS A 71 5.47 -1.16 13.88
CA LYS A 71 4.41 -0.93 12.91
C LYS A 71 4.68 -1.71 11.64
N ARG A 72 3.71 -2.52 11.21
CA ARG A 72 3.83 -3.33 9.99
C ARG A 72 3.65 -2.46 8.76
N VAL A 73 4.75 -2.05 8.13
CA VAL A 73 4.74 -1.23 6.91
C VAL A 73 4.80 -2.15 5.69
N CYS A 74 3.86 -1.97 4.76
CA CYS A 74 3.88 -2.69 3.50
C CYS A 74 4.85 -2.01 2.50
N LEU A 75 5.70 -2.85 1.89
CA LEU A 75 6.61 -2.61 0.76
C LEU A 75 7.94 -1.90 1.10
N LEU A 76 8.96 -2.70 1.44
CA LEU A 76 10.34 -2.35 1.12
C LEU A 76 10.88 -3.29 0.04
N TYR A 77 11.37 -2.71 -1.05
CA TYR A 77 12.39 -3.35 -1.90
C TYR A 77 13.67 -3.40 -1.05
N LYS A 78 14.17 -4.59 -0.69
CA LYS A 78 15.56 -4.70 -0.25
C LYS A 78 16.41 -4.49 -1.50
N SER A 79 16.97 -3.29 -1.68
CA SER A 79 18.00 -3.06 -2.70
C SER A 79 19.10 -4.09 -2.49
N ALA A 80 19.32 -4.93 -3.51
CA ALA A 80 20.50 -5.77 -3.55
C ALA A 80 21.71 -4.85 -3.71
N ARG A 81 22.45 -4.70 -2.61
CA ARG A 81 23.83 -4.20 -2.45
C ARG A 81 24.15 -2.82 -3.04
#